data_AF-A0A1G2L3R4-F1
#
_entry.id   AF-A0A1G2L3R4-F1
#
_cell.length_a   1.000
_cell.length_b   1.000
_cell.length_c   1.000
_cell.angle_alpha   90.00
_cell.angle_beta   90.00
_cell.angle_gamma   90.00
#
_symmetry.space_group_name_H-M   'P 1'
#
loop_
_entity.id
_entity.type
_entity.pdbx_description
1 polymer ?
#
loop_
_entity_poly.entity_id
_entity_poly.type
_entity_poly.pdbx_seq_one_letter_code
_entity_poly.pdbx_strand_id
1 'polypeptide(L)'
;MESLEKKFIHTMMRGPEETDAEVLAEYLVGELKAPAGDLLEKMREKINALEYDSVLGDDTKSRIHSIVLSQALKEIYGSQKNLETRFVQGGTLLKTSPGHRNEVKKYLAKITPNLGKKTLIITEEIYSGESVSRLLEILKSLGIQADVAAFSMVDLDDGVVEKEVREKFLKQGVDLFIPDKSSTFMLPEQFGLLSRGRSKRGYAVKDMEPSHRPFIQFAHTAAFALSHKLAGEYMKKDRKNNLEKPEA
;
A
#
# COMPACT_ATOMS: atom_id res chain seq x y z
N MET A 1 -32.71 1.21 -0.02
CA MET A 1 -31.42 1.51 -0.69
C MET A 1 -30.90 0.21 -1.29
N GLU A 2 -30.55 0.21 -2.56
CA GLU A 2 -29.92 -0.94 -3.23
C GLU A 2 -28.48 -1.14 -2.71
N SER A 3 -28.04 -2.39 -2.53
CA SER A 3 -26.68 -2.69 -2.05
C SER A 3 -25.64 -2.33 -3.11
N LEU A 4 -24.43 -1.95 -2.67
CA LEU A 4 -23.33 -1.61 -3.57
C LEU A 4 -22.98 -2.77 -4.51
N GLU A 5 -23.04 -4.01 -4.01
CA GLU A 5 -22.85 -5.23 -4.81
C GLU A 5 -23.87 -5.36 -5.94
N LYS A 6 -25.15 -5.08 -5.69
CA LYS A 6 -26.18 -5.11 -6.74
C LYS A 6 -25.93 -4.03 -7.79
N LYS A 7 -25.57 -2.82 -7.36
CA LYS A 7 -25.18 -1.74 -8.28
C LYS A 7 -23.97 -2.12 -9.12
N PHE A 8 -22.95 -2.74 -8.50
CA PHE A 8 -21.76 -3.20 -9.20
C PHE A 8 -22.10 -4.26 -10.26
N ILE A 9 -22.85 -5.30 -9.91
CA ILE A 9 -23.29 -6.34 -10.85
C ILE A 9 -24.08 -5.71 -12.00
N HIS A 10 -25.02 -4.82 -11.70
CA HIS A 10 -25.83 -4.14 -12.70
C HIS A 10 -24.98 -3.28 -13.65
N THR A 11 -24.01 -2.55 -13.10
CA THR A 11 -23.06 -1.74 -13.87
C THR A 11 -22.20 -2.60 -14.81
N MET A 12 -21.70 -3.75 -14.33
CA MET A 12 -20.87 -4.66 -15.14
C MET A 12 -21.66 -5.30 -16.31
N MET A 13 -22.97 -5.46 -16.17
CA MET A 13 -23.84 -6.04 -17.20
C MET A 13 -24.16 -5.10 -18.37
N ARG A 14 -23.93 -3.79 -18.20
CA ARG A 14 -24.22 -2.76 -19.21
C ARG A 14 -23.08 -2.56 -20.23
N GLY A 15 -21.96 -3.26 -20.05
CA GLY A 15 -20.77 -3.13 -20.89
C GLY A 15 -19.85 -1.98 -20.46
N PRO A 16 -18.62 -1.93 -21.01
CA PRO A 16 -17.57 -1.02 -20.57
C PRO A 16 -17.89 0.46 -20.82
N GLU A 17 -18.73 0.79 -21.81
CA GLU A 17 -19.11 2.19 -22.12
C GLU A 17 -20.12 2.78 -21.14
N GLU A 18 -20.89 1.94 -20.44
CA GLU A 18 -21.90 2.35 -19.45
C GLU A 18 -21.47 2.07 -18.01
N THR A 19 -20.19 1.71 -17.81
CA THR A 19 -19.65 1.42 -16.49
C THR A 19 -19.55 2.69 -15.66
N ASP A 20 -20.34 2.78 -14.60
CA ASP A 20 -20.26 3.83 -13.59
C ASP A 20 -18.93 3.72 -12.82
N ALA A 21 -18.02 4.64 -13.13
CA ALA A 21 -16.68 4.69 -12.57
C ALA A 21 -16.67 4.88 -11.04
N GLU A 22 -17.68 5.55 -10.49
CA GLU A 22 -17.81 5.76 -9.04
C GLU A 22 -18.17 4.46 -8.36
N VAL A 23 -19.24 3.78 -8.82
CA VAL A 23 -19.67 2.49 -8.26
C VAL A 23 -18.56 1.44 -8.37
N LEU A 24 -17.87 1.38 -9.50
CA LEU A 24 -16.74 0.47 -9.70
C LEU A 24 -15.61 0.74 -8.69
N ALA A 25 -15.21 2.00 -8.56
CA ALA A 25 -14.14 2.39 -7.65
C ALA A 25 -14.51 2.15 -6.18
N GLU A 26 -15.71 2.52 -5.75
CA GLU A 26 -16.19 2.27 -4.39
C GLU A 26 -16.21 0.78 -4.05
N TYR A 27 -16.70 -0.05 -4.97
CA TYR A 27 -16.75 -1.49 -4.78
C TYR A 27 -15.35 -2.08 -4.64
N LEU A 28 -14.48 -1.87 -5.65
CA LEU A 28 -13.14 -2.47 -5.68
C LEU A 28 -12.23 -1.96 -4.56
N VAL A 29 -12.27 -0.67 -4.25
CA VAL A 29 -11.50 -0.14 -3.10
C VAL A 29 -12.08 -0.62 -1.78
N GLY A 30 -13.41 -0.78 -1.69
CA GLY A 30 -14.09 -1.33 -0.52
C GLY A 30 -13.58 -2.72 -0.11
N GLU A 31 -13.21 -3.56 -1.08
CA GLU A 31 -12.62 -4.88 -0.84
C GLU A 31 -11.29 -4.82 -0.07
N LEU A 32 -10.57 -3.69 -0.13
CA LEU A 32 -9.35 -3.49 0.65
C LEU A 32 -9.59 -3.33 2.16
N LYS A 33 -10.84 -3.17 2.60
CA LYS A 33 -11.15 -2.92 4.02
C LYS A 33 -10.61 -4.03 4.92
N ALA A 34 -10.96 -5.28 4.62
CA ALA A 34 -10.58 -6.43 5.43
C ALA A 34 -9.05 -6.61 5.50
N PRO A 35 -8.32 -6.71 4.36
CA PRO A 35 -6.86 -6.89 4.40
C PRO A 35 -6.13 -5.68 5.00
N ALA A 36 -6.56 -4.44 4.74
CA ALA A 36 -5.94 -3.27 5.34
C ALA A 36 -6.14 -3.23 6.87
N GLY A 37 -7.34 -3.58 7.34
CA GLY A 37 -7.63 -3.66 8.77
C GLY A 37 -6.80 -4.72 9.49
N ASP A 38 -6.57 -5.87 8.85
CA ASP A 38 -5.71 -6.92 9.38
C ASP A 38 -4.23 -6.51 9.40
N LEU A 39 -3.74 -5.87 8.34
CA LEU A 39 -2.39 -5.30 8.30
C LEU A 39 -2.16 -4.29 9.44
N LEU A 40 -3.11 -3.37 9.67
CA LEU A 40 -3.03 -2.40 10.77
C LEU A 40 -2.97 -3.10 12.14
N GLU A 41 -3.72 -4.19 12.33
CA GLU A 41 -3.70 -4.97 13.57
C GLU A 41 -2.35 -5.65 13.78
N LYS A 42 -1.82 -6.31 12.75
CA LYS A 42 -0.50 -6.98 12.80
C LYS A 42 0.65 -5.99 13.03
N MET A 43 0.51 -4.75 12.59
CA MET A 43 1.48 -3.67 12.80
C MET A 43 1.25 -2.86 14.08
N ARG A 44 0.26 -3.22 14.92
CA ARG A 44 -0.22 -2.40 16.05
C ARG A 44 0.91 -1.89 16.96
N GLU A 45 1.81 -2.78 17.38
CA GLU A 45 2.89 -2.41 18.31
C GLU A 45 3.79 -1.30 17.73
N LYS A 46 4.15 -1.41 16.44
CA LYS A 46 5.01 -0.46 15.74
C LYS A 46 4.30 0.86 15.44
N ILE A 47 3.01 0.78 15.11
CA ILE A 47 2.15 1.96 14.90
C ILE A 47 2.03 2.74 16.20
N ASN A 48 1.74 2.06 17.32
CA ASN A 48 1.61 2.70 18.63
C ASN A 48 2.94 3.27 19.13
N ALA A 49 4.06 2.66 18.77
CA ALA A 49 5.40 3.20 19.02
C ALA A 49 5.83 4.30 18.04
N LEU A 50 4.95 4.69 17.09
CA LEU A 50 5.23 5.69 16.05
C LEU A 50 6.52 5.38 15.26
N GLU A 51 6.81 4.11 14.97
CA GLU A 51 8.12 3.71 14.42
C GLU A 51 8.38 4.28 13.01
N TYR A 52 7.36 4.31 12.15
CA TYR A 52 7.51 4.70 10.76
C TYR A 52 7.60 6.22 10.57
N ASP A 53 8.60 6.70 9.84
CA ASP A 53 8.75 8.11 9.44
C ASP A 53 8.13 8.38 8.08
N SER A 54 8.08 7.35 7.23
CA SER A 54 7.52 7.45 5.90
C SER A 54 6.92 6.14 5.41
N VAL A 55 6.14 6.26 4.34
CA VAL A 55 5.57 5.17 3.56
C VAL A 55 6.06 5.30 2.12
N LEU A 56 6.48 4.17 1.55
CA LEU A 56 6.91 4.05 0.17
C LEU A 56 6.03 3.05 -0.58
N GLY A 57 5.17 3.54 -1.47
CA GLY A 57 4.38 2.67 -2.36
C GLY A 57 5.24 2.10 -3.49
N ASP A 58 5.19 0.78 -3.65
CA ASP A 58 5.93 -0.01 -4.64
C ASP A 58 5.08 -0.25 -5.89
N ASP A 59 5.41 0.43 -6.99
CA ASP A 59 4.72 0.34 -8.29
C ASP A 59 3.39 1.12 -8.39
N THR A 60 2.89 1.25 -9.62
CA THR A 60 1.66 1.95 -9.97
C THR A 60 0.45 1.21 -9.40
N LYS A 61 0.43 -0.11 -9.46
CA LYS A 61 -0.71 -0.93 -9.02
C LYS A 61 -0.96 -0.84 -7.52
N SER A 62 0.09 -0.77 -6.70
CA SER A 62 -0.04 -0.61 -5.25
C SER A 62 -0.39 0.81 -4.80
N ARG A 63 -0.55 1.78 -5.71
CA ARG A 63 -0.71 3.19 -5.33
C ARG A 63 -1.96 3.40 -4.49
N ILE A 64 -3.07 2.76 -4.85
CA ILE A 64 -4.31 2.85 -4.07
C ILE A 64 -4.16 2.16 -2.72
N HIS A 65 -3.61 0.94 -2.68
CA HIS A 65 -3.27 0.23 -1.44
C HIS A 65 -2.42 1.09 -0.49
N SER A 66 -1.40 1.74 -1.04
CA SER A 66 -0.51 2.64 -0.33
C SER A 66 -1.21 3.90 0.17
N ILE A 67 -2.13 4.47 -0.61
CA ILE A 67 -2.95 5.61 -0.16
C ILE A 67 -3.81 5.19 1.02
N VAL A 68 -4.49 4.03 0.93
CA VAL A 68 -5.37 3.53 2.00
C VAL A 68 -4.63 3.42 3.33
N LEU A 69 -3.50 2.72 3.35
CA LEU A 69 -2.74 2.53 4.59
C LEU A 69 -2.01 3.80 5.02
N SER A 70 -1.36 4.55 4.11
CA SER A 70 -0.60 5.74 4.51
C SER A 70 -1.47 6.85 5.10
N GLN A 71 -2.70 7.01 4.60
CA GLN A 71 -3.64 7.99 5.14
C GLN A 71 -4.24 7.53 6.46
N ALA A 72 -4.55 6.23 6.60
CA ALA A 72 -4.96 5.68 7.89
C ALA A 72 -3.87 5.89 8.96
N LEU A 73 -2.60 5.60 8.63
CA LEU A 73 -1.48 5.82 9.54
C LEU A 73 -1.28 7.29 9.90
N LYS A 74 -1.41 8.22 8.94
CA LYS A 74 -1.36 9.66 9.22
C LYS A 74 -2.43 10.11 10.21
N GLU A 75 -3.65 9.62 10.05
CA GLU A 75 -4.74 9.93 10.98
C GLU A 75 -4.50 9.32 12.36
N ILE A 76 -4.00 8.08 12.43
CA ILE A 76 -3.65 7.42 13.69
C ILE A 76 -2.53 8.17 14.43
N TYR A 77 -1.48 8.60 13.71
CA TYR A 77 -0.37 9.36 14.30
C TYR A 77 -0.79 10.78 14.68
N GLY A 78 -1.74 11.37 13.94
CA GLY A 78 -2.25 12.71 14.16
C GLY A 78 -1.13 13.75 14.17
N SER A 79 -1.13 14.62 15.18
CA SER A 79 -0.10 15.65 15.34
C SER A 79 1.21 15.15 15.96
N GLN A 80 1.28 13.90 16.41
CA GLN A 80 2.46 13.37 17.11
C GLN A 80 3.63 13.12 16.15
N LYS A 81 3.33 12.79 14.89
CA LYS A 81 4.36 12.50 13.89
C LYS A 81 3.86 12.78 12.47
N ASN A 82 4.64 13.56 11.71
CA ASN A 82 4.38 13.75 10.29
C ASN A 82 4.90 12.55 9.49
N LEU A 83 3.99 11.77 8.92
CA LEU A 83 4.31 10.61 8.08
C LEU A 83 4.40 11.03 6.61
N GLU A 84 5.57 10.94 6.01
CA GLU A 84 5.73 11.24 4.58
C GLU A 84 5.26 10.07 3.70
N THR A 85 4.68 10.37 2.54
CA THR A 85 4.31 9.32 1.56
C THR A 85 4.97 9.60 0.22
N ARG A 86 5.63 8.59 -0.34
CA ARG A 86 6.33 8.63 -1.63
C ARG A 86 6.03 7.38 -2.43
N PHE A 87 6.31 7.43 -3.73
CA PHE A 87 6.07 6.32 -4.65
C PHE A 87 7.28 6.10 -5.54
N VAL A 88 7.62 4.84 -5.74
CA VAL A 88 8.64 4.40 -6.69
C VAL A 88 8.02 3.42 -7.67
N GLN A 89 8.55 3.40 -8.89
CA GLN A 89 8.22 2.33 -9.82
C GLN A 89 9.10 1.14 -9.48
N GLY A 90 8.59 0.17 -8.73
CA GLY A 90 9.34 -1.05 -8.46
C GLY A 90 8.93 -2.20 -9.36
N GLY A 91 8.50 -3.31 -8.76
CA GLY A 91 8.09 -4.51 -9.49
C GLY A 91 9.18 -5.12 -10.39
N THR A 92 8.77 -5.69 -11.52
CA THR A 92 9.65 -6.44 -12.45
C THR A 92 10.85 -5.62 -12.94
N LEU A 93 10.70 -4.30 -13.13
CA LEU A 93 11.79 -3.45 -13.62
C LEU A 93 12.96 -3.37 -12.63
N LEU A 94 12.70 -3.40 -11.32
CA LEU A 94 13.77 -3.49 -10.31
C LEU A 94 14.50 -4.83 -10.37
N LYS A 95 13.81 -5.91 -10.75
CA LYS A 95 14.43 -7.23 -10.91
C LYS A 95 15.30 -7.28 -12.17
N THR A 96 14.77 -6.84 -13.31
CA THR A 96 15.33 -7.14 -14.63
C THR A 96 16.17 -6.03 -15.24
N SER A 97 16.03 -4.76 -14.80
CA SER A 97 16.74 -3.63 -15.39
C SER A 97 17.72 -2.97 -14.42
N PRO A 98 19.05 -3.19 -14.57
CA PRO A 98 20.06 -2.49 -13.78
C PRO A 98 20.01 -0.96 -13.93
N GLY A 99 19.68 -0.46 -15.13
CA GLY A 99 19.51 0.97 -15.39
C GLY A 99 18.38 1.57 -14.53
N HIS A 100 17.22 0.90 -14.54
CA HIS A 100 16.07 1.29 -13.71
C HIS A 100 16.41 1.27 -12.21
N ARG A 101 17.13 0.24 -11.73
CA ARG A 101 17.60 0.19 -10.33
C ARG A 101 18.45 1.41 -9.96
N ASN A 102 19.33 1.84 -10.86
CA ASN A 102 20.17 3.02 -10.63
C ASN A 102 19.34 4.31 -10.60
N GLU A 103 18.30 4.42 -11.44
CA GLU A 103 17.37 5.55 -11.42
C GLU A 103 16.57 5.61 -10.13
N VAL A 104 16.01 4.49 -9.68
CA VAL A 104 15.31 4.39 -8.39
C VAL A 104 16.24 4.76 -7.24
N LYS A 105 17.49 4.26 -7.24
CA LYS A 105 18.49 4.63 -6.23
C LYS A 105 18.80 6.13 -6.23
N LYS A 106 18.99 6.75 -7.40
CA LYS A 106 19.22 8.21 -7.51
C LYS A 106 18.03 9.02 -7.01
N TYR A 107 16.81 8.60 -7.36
CA TYR A 107 15.59 9.23 -6.89
C TYR A 107 15.46 9.13 -5.37
N LEU A 108 15.62 7.93 -4.80
CA LEU A 108 15.55 7.71 -3.37
C LEU A 108 16.62 8.51 -2.63
N ALA A 109 17.87 8.54 -3.10
CA ALA A 109 18.93 9.36 -2.53
C ALA A 109 18.58 10.86 -2.47
N LYS A 110 17.89 11.37 -3.49
CA LYS A 110 17.41 12.76 -3.53
C LYS A 110 16.33 13.05 -2.49
N ILE A 111 15.50 12.05 -2.17
CA ILE A 111 14.38 12.22 -1.23
C ILE A 111 14.65 11.65 0.16
N THR A 112 15.80 10.99 0.40
CA THR A 112 16.22 10.44 1.68
C THR A 112 16.01 11.40 2.86
N PRO A 113 16.33 12.71 2.77
CA PRO A 113 16.08 13.64 3.89
C PRO A 113 14.61 13.71 4.34
N ASN A 114 13.67 13.35 3.46
CA ASN A 114 12.24 13.34 3.74
C ASN A 114 11.72 11.95 4.15
N LEU A 115 12.50 10.88 3.97
CA LEU A 115 12.06 9.52 4.29
C LEU A 115 12.29 9.15 5.77
N GLY A 116 13.19 9.86 6.46
CA GLY A 116 13.54 9.59 7.85
C GLY A 116 14.38 8.32 8.01
N LYS A 117 14.33 7.72 9.20
CA LYS A 117 15.12 6.56 9.58
C LYS A 117 14.44 5.25 9.19
N LYS A 118 13.11 5.17 9.33
CA LYS A 118 12.35 3.95 9.08
C LYS A 118 11.17 4.16 8.13
N THR A 119 11.14 3.39 7.06
CA THR A 119 10.12 3.44 6.00
C THR A 119 9.26 2.18 6.01
N LEU A 120 7.94 2.31 5.86
CA LEU A 120 7.07 1.16 5.53
C LEU A 120 6.93 1.07 4.00
N ILE A 121 7.41 -0.02 3.41
CA ILE A 121 7.14 -0.32 2.01
C ILE A 121 5.75 -0.94 1.91
N ILE A 122 4.92 -0.45 0.98
CA ILE A 122 3.61 -1.03 0.69
C ILE A 122 3.61 -1.55 -0.74
N THR A 123 3.25 -2.83 -0.89
CA THR A 123 3.08 -3.46 -2.20
C THR A 123 1.71 -4.15 -2.29
N GLU A 124 1.20 -4.27 -3.50
CA GLU A 124 -0.06 -4.99 -3.76
C GLU A 124 0.13 -6.48 -3.50
N GLU A 125 1.23 -7.05 -4.00
CA GLU A 125 1.44 -8.49 -4.00
C GLU A 125 2.93 -8.85 -3.92
N ILE A 126 3.22 -9.94 -3.22
CA ILE A 126 4.52 -10.60 -3.24
C ILE A 126 4.39 -11.97 -3.92
N TYR A 127 5.17 -12.18 -4.97
CA TYR A 127 5.39 -13.50 -5.59
C TYR A 127 6.68 -14.13 -5.04
N SER A 128 7.85 -13.80 -5.63
CA SER A 128 9.16 -14.29 -5.16
C SER A 128 9.84 -13.36 -4.13
N GLY A 129 9.26 -12.17 -3.88
CA GLY A 129 9.85 -11.12 -3.05
C GLY A 129 11.13 -10.50 -3.61
N GLU A 130 11.58 -10.84 -4.83
CA GLU A 130 12.85 -10.35 -5.39
C GLU A 130 12.84 -8.85 -5.67
N SER A 131 11.77 -8.30 -6.25
CA SER A 131 11.64 -6.86 -6.51
C SER A 131 11.74 -6.04 -5.22
N VAL A 132 10.98 -6.46 -4.21
CA VAL A 132 10.98 -5.85 -2.86
C VAL A 132 12.36 -6.00 -2.21
N SER A 133 13.01 -7.17 -2.33
CA SER A 133 14.38 -7.36 -1.83
C SER A 133 15.37 -6.37 -2.44
N ARG A 134 15.29 -6.11 -3.75
CA ARG A 134 16.14 -5.10 -4.40
C ARG A 134 15.85 -3.68 -3.89
N LEU A 135 14.57 -3.38 -3.63
CA LEU A 135 14.20 -2.09 -3.05
C LEU A 135 14.75 -1.93 -1.62
N LEU A 136 14.67 -2.99 -0.80
CA LEU A 136 15.25 -3.05 0.54
C LEU A 136 16.77 -2.87 0.51
N GLU A 137 17.49 -3.53 -0.41
CA GLU A 137 18.93 -3.35 -0.62
C GLU A 137 19.27 -1.88 -0.94
N ILE A 138 18.48 -1.23 -1.79
CA ILE A 138 18.67 0.19 -2.13
C ILE A 138 18.47 1.08 -0.90
N LEU A 139 17.37 0.92 -0.16
CA LEU A 139 17.08 1.70 1.05
C LEU A 139 18.17 1.50 2.12
N LYS A 140 18.59 0.24 2.36
CA LYS A 140 19.68 -0.09 3.28
C LYS A 140 20.98 0.60 2.88
N SER A 141 21.30 0.64 1.58
CA SER A 141 22.50 1.35 1.07
C SER A 141 22.45 2.87 1.28
N LEU A 142 21.27 3.41 1.55
CA LEU A 142 21.02 4.82 1.86
C LEU A 142 20.85 5.07 3.37
N GLY A 143 21.09 4.06 4.22
CA GLY A 143 20.96 4.16 5.67
C GLY A 143 19.51 4.19 6.17
N ILE A 144 18.55 3.77 5.34
CA ILE A 144 17.12 3.73 5.68
C ILE A 144 16.75 2.29 6.06
N GLN A 145 16.16 2.11 7.23
CA GLN A 145 15.54 0.85 7.64
C GLN A 145 14.15 0.74 7.02
N ALA A 146 13.69 -0.48 6.75
CA ALA A 146 12.37 -0.68 6.20
C ALA A 146 11.71 -1.97 6.67
N ASP A 147 10.40 -1.88 6.86
CA ASP A 147 9.50 -3.03 6.98
C ASP A 147 8.61 -3.10 5.72
N VAL A 148 7.92 -4.22 5.51
CA VAL A 148 7.08 -4.45 4.32
C VAL A 148 5.66 -4.83 4.72
N ALA A 149 4.68 -4.16 4.14
CA ALA A 149 3.28 -4.58 4.15
C ALA A 149 2.84 -4.94 2.72
N ALA A 150 2.32 -6.16 2.54
CA ALA A 150 1.79 -6.64 1.28
C ALA A 150 0.33 -7.03 1.44
N PHE A 151 -0.52 -6.70 0.46
CA PHE A 151 -1.95 -7.04 0.51
C PHE A 151 -2.25 -8.46 0.06
N SER A 152 -1.38 -9.03 -0.77
CA SER A 152 -1.48 -10.40 -1.27
C SER A 152 -0.10 -11.06 -1.23
N MET A 153 -0.09 -12.37 -1.05
CA MET A 153 1.06 -13.20 -1.33
C MET A 153 0.60 -14.40 -2.15
N VAL A 154 1.29 -14.66 -3.25
CA VAL A 154 1.02 -15.84 -4.09
C VAL A 154 1.85 -16.98 -3.54
N ASP A 155 1.18 -17.93 -2.91
CA ASP A 155 1.78 -19.19 -2.51
C ASP A 155 1.17 -20.31 -3.36
N LEU A 156 1.97 -20.84 -4.28
CA LEU A 156 1.56 -21.96 -5.15
C LEU A 156 1.86 -23.32 -4.51
N ASP A 157 2.58 -23.34 -3.39
CA ASP A 157 3.18 -24.54 -2.79
C ASP A 157 2.80 -24.66 -1.30
N ASP A 158 1.51 -24.47 -0.97
CA ASP A 158 0.92 -24.70 0.36
C ASP A 158 1.70 -24.10 1.56
N GLY A 159 2.22 -22.87 1.41
CA GLY A 159 2.90 -22.14 2.50
C GLY A 159 4.44 -22.18 2.42
N VAL A 160 5.02 -22.94 1.48
CA VAL A 160 6.48 -23.03 1.32
C VAL A 160 7.07 -21.71 0.84
N VAL A 161 6.45 -21.07 -0.16
CA VAL A 161 6.94 -19.80 -0.72
C VAL A 161 6.85 -18.70 0.34
N GLU A 162 5.75 -18.64 1.10
CA GLU A 162 5.60 -17.69 2.20
C GLU A 162 6.71 -17.83 3.24
N LYS A 163 6.99 -19.07 3.67
CA LYS A 163 8.05 -19.33 4.64
C LYS A 163 9.41 -18.87 4.13
N GLU A 164 9.77 -19.20 2.89
CA GLU A 164 11.05 -18.80 2.30
C GLU A 164 11.21 -17.28 2.22
N VAL A 165 10.18 -16.56 1.79
CA VAL A 165 10.21 -15.10 1.71
C VAL A 165 10.30 -14.48 3.10
N ARG A 166 9.52 -14.98 4.07
CA ARG A 166 9.59 -14.52 5.47
C ARG A 166 10.97 -14.72 6.07
N GLU A 167 11.56 -15.90 5.91
CA GLU A 167 12.93 -16.17 6.39
C GLU A 167 13.96 -15.26 5.72
N LYS A 168 13.82 -15.01 4.42
CA LYS A 168 14.68 -14.10 3.67
C LYS A 168 14.60 -12.67 4.18
N PHE A 169 13.41 -12.19 4.55
CA PHE A 169 13.21 -10.83 5.04
C PHE A 169 13.67 -10.71 6.50
N LEU A 170 13.39 -11.72 7.32
CA LEU A 170 13.86 -11.79 8.70
C LEU A 170 15.39 -11.75 8.78
N LYS A 171 16.10 -12.50 7.91
CA LYS A 171 17.58 -12.45 7.80
C LYS A 171 18.11 -11.06 7.45
N GLN A 172 17.29 -10.20 6.86
CA GLN A 172 17.64 -8.81 6.56
C GLN A 172 17.24 -7.83 7.68
N GLY A 173 16.61 -8.32 8.75
CA GLY A 173 16.06 -7.50 9.83
C GLY A 173 14.81 -6.73 9.40
N VAL A 174 14.01 -7.31 8.49
CA VAL A 174 12.82 -6.71 7.91
C VAL A 174 11.59 -7.48 8.39
N ASP A 175 10.65 -6.77 9.00
CA ASP A 175 9.35 -7.35 9.33
C ASP A 175 8.44 -7.37 8.09
N LEU A 176 7.77 -8.50 7.88
CA LEU A 176 6.84 -8.73 6.76
C LEU A 176 5.42 -8.95 7.27
N PHE A 177 4.54 -8.01 6.93
CA PHE A 177 3.12 -8.03 7.25
C PHE A 177 2.32 -8.45 6.02
N ILE A 178 1.53 -9.52 6.17
CA ILE A 178 0.61 -10.06 5.16
C ILE A 178 -0.70 -10.39 5.89
N PRO A 179 -1.87 -10.14 5.29
CA PRO A 179 -3.14 -10.54 5.87
C PRO A 179 -3.27 -12.06 6.06
N ASP A 180 -4.01 -12.52 7.07
CA ASP A 180 -4.27 -13.94 7.34
C ASP A 180 -5.04 -14.64 6.22
N LYS A 181 -5.85 -13.87 5.47
CA LYS A 181 -6.56 -14.35 4.29
C LYS A 181 -5.96 -13.69 3.05
N SER A 182 -5.08 -14.40 2.37
CA SER A 182 -4.52 -14.01 1.08
C SER A 182 -5.52 -14.28 -0.05
N SER A 183 -6.57 -13.47 -0.14
CA SER A 183 -7.25 -13.31 -1.44
C SER A 183 -6.49 -12.30 -2.27
N THR A 184 -6.43 -12.51 -3.59
CA THR A 184 -5.76 -11.58 -4.48
C THR A 184 -6.58 -10.30 -4.61
N PHE A 185 -6.13 -9.24 -3.95
CA PHE A 185 -6.75 -7.91 -3.99
C PHE A 185 -6.14 -7.05 -5.09
N MET A 186 -6.27 -7.51 -6.33
CA MET A 186 -5.75 -6.78 -7.48
C MET A 186 -6.67 -5.63 -7.87
N LEU A 187 -6.14 -4.41 -7.90
CA LEU A 187 -6.87 -3.26 -8.41
C LEU A 187 -6.50 -2.97 -9.86
N PRO A 188 -7.43 -2.41 -10.66
CA PRO A 188 -7.11 -2.00 -12.01
C PRO A 188 -5.96 -0.99 -12.00
N GLU A 189 -4.92 -1.25 -12.80
CA GLU A 189 -3.71 -0.42 -12.83
C GLU A 189 -4.03 1.06 -13.08
N GLN A 190 -5.08 1.34 -13.86
CA GLN A 190 -5.51 2.69 -14.16
C GLN A 190 -5.81 3.52 -12.92
N PHE A 191 -6.27 2.92 -11.82
CA PHE A 191 -6.59 3.65 -10.58
C PHE A 191 -5.34 4.28 -9.96
N GLY A 192 -4.18 3.67 -10.19
CA GLY A 192 -2.90 4.15 -9.69
C GLY A 192 -2.18 5.10 -10.62
N LEU A 193 -2.73 5.49 -11.78
CA LEU A 193 -2.02 6.36 -12.73
C LEU A 193 -1.92 7.80 -12.22
N LEU A 194 -0.78 8.45 -12.50
CA LEU A 194 -0.60 9.89 -12.30
C LEU A 194 -0.25 10.53 -13.63
N SER A 195 -0.82 11.70 -13.91
CA SER A 195 -0.43 12.50 -15.07
C SER A 195 0.99 13.05 -14.89
N ARG A 196 1.80 13.08 -15.96
CA ARG A 196 3.18 13.61 -15.97
C ARG A 196 3.29 14.99 -15.31
N GLY A 197 2.33 15.89 -15.56
CA GLY A 197 2.32 17.25 -14.98
C GLY A 197 2.15 17.31 -13.46
N ARG A 198 1.51 16.31 -12.84
CA ARG A 198 1.33 16.23 -11.37
C ARG A 198 2.47 15.49 -10.66
N SER A 199 3.34 14.81 -11.42
CA SER A 199 4.33 13.85 -10.91
C SER A 199 5.62 14.43 -10.32
N LYS A 200 5.66 15.73 -9.96
CA LYS A 200 6.85 16.34 -9.31
C LYS A 200 7.34 15.60 -8.04
N ARG A 201 6.59 14.57 -7.58
CA ARG A 201 6.82 13.77 -6.37
C ARG A 201 7.17 12.28 -6.60
N GLY A 202 7.32 11.71 -7.81
CA GLY A 202 7.69 10.27 -7.93
C GLY A 202 7.87 9.68 -9.34
N TYR A 203 8.49 8.49 -9.39
CA TYR A 203 8.98 7.80 -10.61
C TYR A 203 7.98 6.82 -11.27
N ALA A 204 6.76 6.66 -10.74
CA ALA A 204 5.74 5.79 -11.33
C ALA A 204 4.70 6.63 -12.09
N VAL A 205 5.02 6.95 -13.34
CA VAL A 205 4.22 7.77 -14.25
C VAL A 205 4.04 7.02 -15.56
N LYS A 206 2.80 6.80 -15.95
CA LYS A 206 2.41 6.29 -17.26
C LYS A 206 1.51 7.31 -17.94
N ASP A 207 1.49 7.29 -19.26
CA ASP A 207 0.59 8.17 -20.02
C ASP A 207 -0.87 7.77 -19.70
N MET A 208 -1.68 8.79 -19.44
CA MET A 208 -3.05 8.62 -18.93
C MET A 208 -4.02 9.06 -20.02
N GLU A 209 -4.80 8.10 -20.53
CA GLU A 209 -5.93 8.39 -21.40
C GLU A 209 -6.95 9.29 -20.67
N PRO A 210 -7.53 10.31 -21.34
CA PRO A 210 -8.53 11.19 -20.71
C PRO A 210 -9.71 10.43 -20.08
N SER A 211 -10.09 9.29 -20.67
CA SER A 211 -11.15 8.40 -20.18
C SER A 211 -10.83 7.76 -18.81
N HIS A 212 -9.56 7.70 -18.39
CA HIS A 212 -9.19 7.14 -17.08
C HIS A 212 -9.39 8.12 -15.92
N ARG A 213 -9.57 9.42 -16.19
CA ARG A 213 -9.63 10.46 -15.14
C ARG A 213 -10.73 10.23 -14.11
N PRO A 214 -11.98 9.89 -14.48
CA PRO A 214 -13.03 9.63 -13.50
C PRO A 214 -12.67 8.45 -12.58
N PHE A 215 -12.18 7.34 -13.15
CA PHE A 215 -11.76 6.16 -12.39
C PHE A 215 -10.68 6.48 -11.36
N ILE A 216 -9.65 7.25 -11.74
CA ILE A 216 -8.60 7.67 -10.82
C ILE A 216 -9.17 8.54 -9.71
N GLN A 217 -10.00 9.52 -10.05
CA GLN A 217 -10.59 10.44 -9.08
C GLN A 217 -11.46 9.69 -8.06
N PHE A 218 -12.36 8.83 -8.52
CA PHE A 218 -13.23 8.07 -7.63
C PHE A 218 -12.47 7.03 -6.81
N ALA A 219 -11.47 6.35 -7.39
CA ALA A 219 -10.63 5.42 -6.62
C ALA A 219 -9.87 6.12 -5.50
N HIS A 220 -9.34 7.32 -5.76
CA HIS A 220 -8.71 8.14 -4.73
C HIS A 220 -9.71 8.57 -3.66
N THR A 221 -10.89 9.07 -4.04
CA THR A 221 -11.96 9.45 -3.09
C THR A 221 -12.36 8.27 -2.19
N ALA A 222 -12.60 7.10 -2.79
CA ALA A 222 -12.93 5.88 -2.06
C ALA A 222 -11.79 5.45 -1.13
N ALA A 223 -10.53 5.57 -1.58
CA ALA A 223 -9.36 5.24 -0.77
C ALA A 223 -9.25 6.14 0.47
N PHE A 224 -9.46 7.46 0.33
CA PHE A 224 -9.47 8.39 1.47
C PHE A 224 -10.62 8.08 2.44
N ALA A 225 -11.83 7.84 1.94
CA ALA A 225 -12.97 7.48 2.77
C ALA A 225 -12.73 6.18 3.56
N LEU A 226 -12.15 5.16 2.90
CA LEU A 226 -11.77 3.92 3.55
C LEU A 226 -10.67 4.12 4.60
N SER A 227 -9.66 4.94 4.30
CA SER A 227 -8.57 5.28 5.22
C SER A 227 -9.08 5.84 6.55
N HIS A 228 -10.00 6.81 6.46
CA HIS A 228 -10.61 7.45 7.63
C HIS A 228 -11.38 6.44 8.49
N LYS A 229 -12.15 5.56 7.83
CA LYS A 229 -12.88 4.49 8.51
C LYS A 229 -11.94 3.53 9.24
N LEU A 230 -10.85 3.11 8.59
CA LEU A 230 -9.85 2.22 9.17
C LEU A 230 -9.15 2.86 10.38
N ALA A 231 -8.74 4.12 10.28
CA ALA A 231 -8.15 4.86 11.40
C ALA A 231 -9.10 4.95 12.59
N GLY A 232 -10.38 5.28 12.34
CA GLY A 232 -11.41 5.32 13.37
C GLY A 232 -11.66 3.96 14.04
N GLU A 233 -11.71 2.87 13.27
CA GLU A 233 -11.84 1.51 13.80
C GLU A 233 -10.61 1.10 14.63
N TYR A 234 -9.40 1.42 14.16
CA TYR A 234 -8.14 1.16 14.88
C TYR A 234 -8.11 1.86 16.24
N MET A 235 -8.37 3.18 16.27
CA MET A 235 -8.34 3.98 17.50
C MET A 235 -9.41 3.53 18.51
N LYS A 236 -10.60 3.12 18.05
CA LYS A 236 -11.64 2.57 18.93
C LYS A 236 -11.19 1.29 19.62
N LYS A 237 -10.56 0.36 18.87
CA LYS A 237 -10.00 -0.86 19.45
C LYS A 237 -8.87 -0.56 20.43
N ASP A 238 -7.98 0.37 20.09
CA ASP A 238 -6.84 0.72 20.93
C ASP A 238 -7.28 1.30 22.29
N ARG A 239 -8.26 2.21 22.29
CA ARG A 239 -8.86 2.72 23.53
C ARG A 239 -9.49 1.63 24.37
N LYS A 240 -10.21 0.69 23.74
CA LYS A 240 -10.82 -0.44 24.44
C LYS A 240 -9.74 -1.32 25.12
N ASN A 241 -8.67 -1.66 24.39
CA ASN A 241 -7.58 -2.46 24.92
C ASN A 241 -6.84 -1.78 26.08
N ASN A 242 -6.71 -0.46 26.08
CA ASN A 242 -6.07 0.30 27.17
C ASN A 242 -6.94 0.40 28.43
N LEU A 243 -8.28 0.36 28.30
CA LEU A 243 -9.20 0.34 29.44
C LEU A 243 -9.28 -1.05 30.11
N GLU A 244 -8.96 -2.11 29.39
CA GLU A 244 -9.03 -3.50 29.88
C GLU A 244 -7.72 -3.99 30.52
N LYS A 245 -6.62 -3.22 30.45
CA LYS A 245 -5.39 -3.53 31.18
C LYS A 245 -5.51 -2.98 32.61
N PRO A 246 -5.70 -3.83 33.64
CA PRO A 246 -5.69 -3.35 35.03
C PRO A 246 -4.34 -2.69 35.32
N GLU A 247 -4.35 -1.57 36.04
CA GLU A 247 -3.14 -0.94 36.56
C GLU A 247 -2.37 -2.01 37.35
N ALA A 248 -1.19 -2.37 36.84
CA ALA A 248 -0.29 -3.35 37.45
C ALA A 248 0.55 -2.69 38.55
#